data_AF-A0A9W8PPD9-F1
#
_entry.id   AF-A0A9W8PPD9-F1
#
_cell.length_a   1.000
_cell.length_b   1.000
_cell.length_c   1.000
_cell.angle_alpha   90.00
_cell.angle_beta   90.00
_cell.angle_gamma   90.00
#
_symmetry.space_group_name_H-M   'P 1'
#
loop_
_entity.id
_entity.type
_entity.pdbx_description
1 polymer ?
#
loop_
_entity_poly.entity_id
_entity_poly.type
_entity_poly.pdbx_seq_one_letter_code
_entity_poly.pdbx_strand_id
1 'polypeptide(L)'
;MAHDPRTTYLLAQVSLSPPLRLTRLTTPPSQDFFSQSSPNSEIAHNLLVQARVTSPNYIPPEDQRLHVFRTEKQKAALCDTSTWTFTKHEVAVAFDTLINQPVLPPAGVAQALLTTVDLGSLGELWAHLGDVTLEKRMKSKRVSVVFDAPDMSWLDKAVKHDNVNYIHLLCQTQVGQEILDRAFGIALSNSSLRAVKLLLSFGAVASGFNDTINEQIKGRNLELVELLLSAPDCMDDETWRGCLDGELSRAEAGETLSISFLLLLLSNRPSLVSDALLHSALRFHDVQATAIVLAYATSSDIFLNTRHQACELASECPDDNDRLILFKLLSDSDLVEDSPSLREELVKDTRTRHIPLVKLLVQAGVGVDAALKWAISCVDIELIEILKSGKQFSSPTGSLVARVSERSG
;
A
#
# COMPACT_ATOMS: atom_id res chain seq x y z
N MET A 1 10.71 4.89 -18.46
CA MET A 1 10.71 3.48 -18.95
C MET A 1 9.27 3.09 -19.24
N ALA A 2 8.98 2.51 -20.39
CA ALA A 2 7.61 2.25 -20.86
C ALA A 2 6.97 1.06 -20.12
N HIS A 3 5.65 1.06 -19.99
CA HIS A 3 4.88 -0.13 -19.58
C HIS A 3 4.99 -1.21 -20.65
N ASP A 4 4.72 -2.47 -20.27
CA ASP A 4 4.67 -3.58 -21.21
C ASP A 4 3.67 -3.25 -22.35
N PRO A 5 4.07 -3.40 -23.63
CA PRO A 5 3.16 -3.26 -24.77
C PRO A 5 1.87 -4.05 -24.62
N ARG A 6 1.93 -5.26 -24.03
CA ARG A 6 0.74 -6.09 -23.79
C ARG A 6 -0.22 -5.42 -22.81
N THR A 7 0.27 -4.96 -21.66
CA THR A 7 -0.54 -4.23 -20.66
C THR A 7 -1.22 -3.02 -21.30
N THR A 8 -0.45 -2.24 -22.08
CA THR A 8 -0.97 -1.04 -22.75
C THR A 8 -2.05 -1.39 -23.77
N TYR A 9 -1.86 -2.46 -24.54
CA TYR A 9 -2.82 -2.95 -25.53
C TYR A 9 -4.13 -3.39 -24.88
N LEU A 10 -4.08 -4.23 -23.84
CA LEU A 10 -5.28 -4.77 -23.17
C LEU A 10 -6.08 -3.66 -22.47
N LEU A 11 -5.41 -2.74 -21.75
CA LEU A 11 -6.09 -1.61 -21.10
C LEU A 11 -6.72 -0.64 -22.12
N ALA A 12 -6.06 -0.40 -23.26
CA ALA A 12 -6.59 0.47 -24.30
C ALA A 12 -7.90 -0.04 -24.91
N GLN A 13 -8.14 -1.36 -24.92
CA GLN A 13 -9.40 -1.93 -25.41
C GLN A 13 -10.62 -1.47 -24.60
N VAL A 14 -10.41 -1.12 -23.33
CA VAL A 14 -11.46 -0.71 -22.39
C VAL A 14 -11.34 0.76 -22.00
N SER A 15 -10.67 1.56 -22.84
CA SER A 15 -10.42 2.99 -22.63
C SER A 15 -9.69 3.33 -21.33
N LEU A 16 -8.87 2.39 -20.82
CA LEU A 16 -7.99 2.61 -19.69
C LEU A 16 -6.56 2.88 -20.15
N SER A 17 -5.79 3.54 -19.30
CA SER A 17 -4.35 3.74 -19.50
C SER A 17 -3.58 3.23 -18.28
N PRO A 18 -2.36 2.70 -18.46
CA PRO A 18 -1.53 2.34 -17.32
C PRO A 18 -1.30 3.56 -16.41
N PRO A 19 -1.44 3.42 -15.08
CA PRO A 19 -1.20 4.53 -14.16
C PRO A 19 0.29 4.89 -14.15
N LEU A 20 0.58 6.14 -13.76
CA LEU A 20 1.96 6.56 -13.55
C LEU A 20 2.59 5.71 -12.44
N ARG A 21 3.83 5.25 -12.67
CA ARG A 21 4.55 4.49 -11.65
C ARG A 21 4.76 5.33 -10.41
N LEU A 22 4.40 4.77 -9.26
CA LEU A 22 4.58 5.43 -7.98
C LEU A 22 6.07 5.57 -7.66
N THR A 23 6.43 6.71 -7.08
CA THR A 23 7.79 6.95 -6.60
C THR A 23 7.93 6.31 -5.23
N ARG A 24 8.88 5.39 -5.08
CA ARG A 24 9.14 4.75 -3.79
C ARG A 24 9.47 5.80 -2.74
N LEU A 25 8.84 5.73 -1.58
CA LEU A 25 9.15 6.58 -0.45
C LEU A 25 10.58 6.30 0.01
N THR A 26 11.34 7.37 0.16
CA THR A 26 12.69 7.34 0.73
C THR A 26 12.68 8.08 2.06
N THR A 27 13.50 7.62 3.00
CA THR A 27 13.69 8.33 4.25
C THR A 27 14.12 9.78 3.99
N PRO A 28 13.41 10.76 4.55
CA PRO A 28 13.77 12.16 4.37
C PRO A 28 15.15 12.43 4.99
N PRO A 29 15.90 13.42 4.46
CA PRO A 29 17.16 13.82 5.06
C PRO A 29 16.92 14.37 6.47
N SER A 30 17.87 14.13 7.37
CA SER A 30 17.83 14.70 8.72
C SER A 30 17.66 16.21 8.65
N GLN A 31 16.71 16.72 9.43
CA GLN A 31 16.36 18.13 9.45
C GLN A 31 16.93 18.78 10.70
N ASP A 32 17.67 19.86 10.50
CA ASP A 32 18.02 20.78 11.58
C ASP A 32 16.87 21.77 11.78
N PHE A 33 16.27 21.76 12.96
CA PHE A 33 15.19 22.65 13.37
C PHE A 33 15.72 23.89 14.09
N PHE A 34 16.96 24.30 13.79
CA PHE A 34 17.61 25.48 14.36
C PHE A 34 17.74 25.40 15.89
N SER A 35 18.20 24.25 16.37
CA SER A 35 18.42 23.98 17.80
C SER A 35 19.33 25.01 18.49
N GLN A 36 20.32 25.54 17.76
CA GLN A 36 21.28 26.54 18.27
C GLN A 36 20.78 27.99 18.19
N SER A 37 19.56 28.23 17.70
CA SER A 37 19.01 29.58 17.75
C SER A 37 18.77 29.99 19.20
N SER A 38 19.18 31.22 19.56
CA SER A 38 19.06 31.77 20.91
C SER A 38 17.70 31.49 21.59
N PRO A 39 16.52 31.71 20.96
CA PRO A 39 15.26 31.44 21.62
C PRO A 39 15.05 29.95 21.91
N ASN A 40 15.45 29.05 21.02
CA ASN A 40 15.26 27.61 21.23
C ASN A 40 16.20 27.06 22.31
N SER A 41 17.47 27.47 22.28
CA SER A 41 18.47 27.05 23.28
C SER A 41 18.15 27.59 24.67
N GLU A 42 17.64 28.81 24.78
CA GLU A 42 17.27 29.42 26.07
C GLU A 42 16.05 28.72 26.68
N ILE A 43 15.02 28.44 25.89
CA ILE A 43 13.83 27.70 26.36
C ILE A 43 14.24 26.28 26.80
N ALA A 44 15.03 25.58 25.99
CA ALA A 44 15.52 24.25 26.33
C ALA A 44 16.35 24.28 27.63
N HIS A 45 17.23 25.26 27.78
CA HIS A 45 18.02 25.43 29.00
C HIS A 45 17.15 25.69 30.23
N ASN A 46 16.15 26.57 30.12
CA ASN A 46 15.22 26.86 31.21
C ASN A 46 14.43 25.61 31.64
N LEU A 47 14.02 24.76 30.68
CA LEU A 47 13.36 23.49 30.99
C LEU A 47 14.29 22.52 31.73
N LEU A 48 15.58 22.48 31.37
CA LEU A 48 16.58 21.65 32.05
C LEU A 48 16.87 22.16 33.48
N VAL A 49 16.98 23.48 33.65
CA VAL A 49 17.10 24.11 34.98
C VAL A 49 15.87 23.76 35.82
N GLN A 50 14.67 23.87 35.25
CA GLN A 50 13.44 23.51 35.94
C GLN A 50 13.42 22.02 36.33
N ALA A 51 13.76 21.11 35.42
CA ALA A 51 13.82 19.67 35.68
C ALA A 51 14.80 19.31 36.81
N ARG A 52 15.93 20.03 36.90
CA ARG A 52 16.88 19.88 38.02
C ARG A 52 16.28 20.38 39.32
N VAL A 53 15.76 21.60 39.35
CA VAL A 53 15.28 22.26 40.58
C VAL A 53 14.05 21.54 41.17
N THR A 54 13.21 20.95 40.33
CA THR A 54 12.04 20.17 40.78
C THR A 54 12.37 18.75 41.20
N SER A 55 13.62 18.29 40.99
CA SER A 55 14.04 16.96 41.40
C SER A 55 13.99 16.82 42.93
N PRO A 56 13.43 15.72 43.48
CA PRO A 56 13.30 15.54 44.93
C PRO A 56 14.65 15.47 45.67
N ASN A 57 15.73 15.19 44.94
CA ASN A 57 17.09 15.12 45.47
C ASN A 57 17.88 16.43 45.28
N TYR A 58 17.27 17.47 44.69
CA TYR A 58 17.94 18.73 44.48
C TYR A 58 18.08 19.49 45.81
N ILE A 59 19.32 19.88 46.10
CA ILE A 59 19.64 20.75 47.24
C ILE A 59 20.23 22.03 46.65
N PRO A 60 19.58 23.20 46.87
CA PRO A 60 20.09 24.49 46.41
C PRO A 60 21.56 24.67 46.79
N PRO A 61 22.41 25.27 45.93
CA PRO A 61 23.83 25.45 46.21
C PRO A 61 24.13 26.09 47.57
N GLU A 62 23.24 26.97 48.04
CA GLU A 62 23.33 27.68 49.31
C GLU A 62 23.12 26.77 50.54
N ASP A 63 22.27 25.74 50.38
CA ASP A 63 21.89 24.78 51.44
C ASP A 63 22.80 23.54 51.48
N GLN A 64 23.70 23.39 50.52
CA GLN A 64 24.65 22.29 50.50
C GLN A 64 25.65 22.43 51.66
N ARG A 65 25.88 21.36 52.43
CA ARG A 65 26.87 21.35 53.54
C ARG A 65 28.28 21.80 53.12
N LEU A 66 28.64 21.57 51.85
CA LEU A 66 29.92 21.97 51.27
C LEU A 66 30.00 23.46 50.92
N HIS A 67 28.88 24.20 50.94
CA HIS A 67 28.82 25.62 50.59
C HIS A 67 29.73 26.49 51.47
N VAL A 68 29.82 26.17 52.77
CA VAL A 68 30.67 26.89 53.73
C VAL A 68 32.16 26.80 53.38
N PHE A 69 32.57 25.70 52.72
CA PHE A 69 33.97 25.44 52.37
C PHE A 69 34.37 25.93 50.97
N ARG A 70 33.44 26.52 50.20
CA ARG A 70 33.69 26.99 48.83
C ARG A 70 34.10 28.47 48.81
N THR A 71 34.97 28.83 47.88
CA THR A 71 35.36 30.24 47.65
C THR A 71 34.22 31.03 46.98
N GLU A 72 34.21 32.37 47.10
CA GLU A 72 33.17 33.21 46.48
C GLU A 72 33.06 32.97 44.96
N LYS A 73 34.19 32.79 44.26
CA LYS A 73 34.18 32.46 42.82
C LYS A 73 33.51 31.13 42.53
N GLN A 74 33.73 30.11 43.37
CA GLN A 74 33.09 28.81 43.23
C GLN A 74 31.59 28.87 43.57
N LYS A 75 31.19 29.69 44.54
CA LYS A 75 29.78 29.93 44.88
C LYS A 75 29.05 30.60 43.72
N ALA A 76 29.61 31.69 43.18
CA ALA A 76 29.04 32.40 42.03
C ALA A 76 28.91 31.50 40.79
N ALA A 77 29.92 30.67 40.51
CA ALA A 77 29.87 29.72 39.40
C ALA A 77 28.81 28.62 39.56
N LEU A 78 28.54 28.17 40.79
CA LEU A 78 27.51 27.16 41.04
C LEU A 78 26.09 27.72 40.94
N CYS A 79 25.90 29.01 41.25
CA CYS A 79 24.64 29.70 41.06
C CYS A 79 24.40 30.11 39.61
N ASP A 80 25.44 30.14 38.77
CA ASP A 80 25.33 30.45 37.34
C ASP A 80 24.80 29.23 36.57
N THR A 81 23.51 29.27 36.24
CA THR A 81 22.82 28.21 35.51
C THR A 81 23.42 27.95 34.14
N SER A 82 24.01 28.97 33.50
CA SER A 82 24.58 28.84 32.14
C SER A 82 25.75 27.85 32.05
N THR A 83 26.40 27.56 33.19
CA THR A 83 27.54 26.62 33.28
C THR A 83 27.11 25.20 33.65
N TRP A 84 25.83 24.97 33.89
CA TRP A 84 25.32 23.69 34.35
C TRP A 84 25.42 22.63 33.24
N THR A 85 25.99 21.49 33.59
CA THR A 85 25.93 20.26 32.78
C THR A 85 24.76 19.42 33.25
N PHE A 86 24.00 18.82 32.33
CA PHE A 86 22.79 18.06 32.65
C PHE A 86 22.99 16.56 32.38
N THR A 87 22.33 15.74 33.20
CA THR A 87 22.31 14.29 33.08
C THR A 87 21.25 13.83 32.09
N LYS A 88 21.36 12.61 31.56
CA LYS A 88 20.34 12.05 30.65
C LYS A 88 18.96 11.98 31.29
N HIS A 89 18.89 11.72 32.61
CA HIS A 89 17.63 11.72 33.35
C HIS A 89 16.98 13.11 33.37
N GLU A 90 17.75 14.16 33.63
CA GLU A 90 17.23 15.54 33.62
C GLU A 90 16.72 15.94 32.24
N VAL A 91 17.43 15.54 31.17
CA VAL A 91 16.98 15.73 29.79
C VAL A 91 15.69 14.96 29.52
N ALA A 92 15.58 13.71 29.97
CA ALA A 92 14.37 12.90 29.81
C ALA A 92 13.17 13.53 30.51
N VAL A 93 13.33 14.03 31.74
CA VAL A 93 12.28 14.72 32.49
C VAL A 93 11.87 16.04 31.81
N ALA A 94 12.83 16.84 31.35
CA ALA A 94 12.56 18.07 30.62
C ALA A 94 11.82 17.79 29.30
N PHE A 95 12.24 16.75 28.57
CA PHE A 95 11.62 16.34 27.32
C PHE A 95 10.20 15.81 27.53
N ASP A 96 9.99 14.97 28.55
CA ASP A 96 8.65 14.49 28.91
C ASP A 96 7.74 15.65 29.35
N THR A 97 8.27 16.61 30.09
CA THR A 97 7.51 17.83 30.46
C THR A 97 7.12 18.63 29.21
N LEU A 98 8.04 18.77 28.25
CA LEU A 98 7.80 19.50 26.99
C LEU A 98 6.74 18.83 26.13
N ILE A 99 6.81 17.51 25.92
CA ILE A 99 5.89 16.79 25.04
C ILE A 99 4.48 16.63 25.64
N ASN A 100 4.35 16.80 26.96
CA ASN A 100 3.06 16.80 27.67
C ASN A 100 2.37 18.17 27.66
N GLN A 101 2.98 19.21 27.08
CA GLN A 101 2.34 20.52 26.98
C GLN A 101 1.16 20.48 26.01
N PRO A 102 0.07 21.21 26.28
CA PRO A 102 -1.10 21.23 25.40
C PRO A 102 -0.79 21.82 24.02
N VAL A 103 0.18 22.73 23.96
CA VAL A 103 0.71 23.33 22.73
C VAL A 103 2.21 23.07 22.72
N LEU A 104 2.68 22.33 21.71
CA LEU A 104 4.09 22.02 21.57
C LEU A 104 4.87 23.26 21.14
N PRO A 105 6.00 23.59 21.78
CA PRO A 105 6.88 24.65 21.33
C PRO A 105 7.53 24.29 19.99
N PRO A 106 8.28 25.20 19.32
CA PRO A 106 8.99 24.86 18.09
C PRO A 106 9.87 23.61 18.24
N ALA A 107 9.92 22.76 17.21
CA ALA A 107 10.70 21.51 17.24
C ALA A 107 12.20 21.73 17.52
N GLY A 108 12.72 22.93 17.24
CA GLY A 108 14.09 23.30 17.60
C GLY A 108 14.36 23.31 19.10
N VAL A 109 13.36 23.57 19.96
CA VAL A 109 13.48 23.46 21.42
C VAL A 109 13.68 22.00 21.82
N ALA A 110 12.87 21.10 21.26
CA ALA A 110 12.97 19.67 21.48
C ALA A 110 14.31 19.13 20.95
N GLN A 111 14.75 19.55 19.77
CA GLN A 111 16.06 19.17 19.24
C GLN A 111 17.20 19.70 20.11
N ALA A 112 17.11 20.95 20.62
CA ALA A 112 18.10 21.51 21.52
C ALA A 112 18.25 20.66 22.79
N LEU A 113 17.15 20.22 23.40
CA LEU A 113 17.16 19.28 24.53
C LEU A 113 17.88 17.98 24.16
N LEU A 114 17.51 17.35 23.05
CA LEU A 114 18.07 16.08 22.62
C LEU A 114 19.58 16.18 22.28
N THR A 115 20.05 17.33 21.79
CA THR A 115 21.47 17.56 21.48
C THR A 115 22.35 17.84 22.71
N THR A 116 21.76 18.10 23.88
CA THR A 116 22.55 18.39 25.10
C THR A 116 23.29 17.17 25.64
N VAL A 117 22.87 15.97 25.25
CA VAL A 117 23.43 14.69 25.68
C VAL A 117 23.71 13.82 24.47
N ASP A 118 24.76 13.00 24.56
CA ASP A 118 25.05 11.99 23.55
C ASP A 118 24.08 10.82 23.71
N LEU A 119 23.23 10.58 22.69
CA LEU A 119 22.15 9.60 22.72
C LEU A 119 22.36 8.56 21.62
N GLY A 120 22.29 7.28 21.98
CA GLY A 120 22.29 6.18 21.02
C GLY A 120 20.91 5.95 20.39
N SER A 121 19.84 6.21 21.13
CA SER A 121 18.45 6.10 20.65
C SER A 121 17.49 6.88 21.54
N LEU A 122 16.27 7.14 21.06
CA LEU A 122 15.23 7.72 21.89
C LEU A 122 14.78 6.78 23.03
N GLY A 123 14.84 5.47 22.81
CA GLY A 123 14.54 4.46 23.83
C GLY A 123 15.50 4.52 25.03
N GLU A 124 16.78 4.84 24.80
CA GLU A 124 17.74 5.08 25.88
C GLU A 124 17.28 6.25 26.77
N LEU A 125 16.88 7.36 26.17
CA LEU A 125 16.42 8.53 26.91
C LEU A 125 15.15 8.22 27.71
N TRP A 126 14.22 7.46 27.14
CA TRP A 126 13.01 7.01 27.84
C TRP A 126 13.35 6.12 29.05
N ALA A 127 14.31 5.19 28.93
CA ALA A 127 14.74 4.36 30.05
C ALA A 127 15.32 5.20 31.21
N HIS A 128 16.01 6.30 30.88
CA HIS A 128 16.49 7.25 31.88
C HIS A 128 15.37 7.99 32.60
N LEU A 129 14.19 8.19 31.99
CA LEU A 129 13.04 8.80 32.67
C LEU A 129 12.60 7.95 33.87
N GLY A 130 12.58 6.63 33.72
CA GLY A 130 12.18 5.68 34.76
C GLY A 130 13.26 5.34 35.79
N ASP A 131 14.55 5.57 35.50
CA ASP A 131 15.65 5.20 36.39
C ASP A 131 16.79 6.22 36.44
N VAL A 132 16.79 7.03 37.50
CA VAL A 132 17.80 8.05 37.79
C VAL A 132 19.22 7.47 37.93
N THR A 133 19.34 6.21 38.34
CA THR A 133 20.64 5.56 38.62
C THR A 133 21.24 4.85 37.41
N LEU A 134 20.47 4.72 36.32
CA LEU A 134 20.85 3.99 35.12
C LEU A 134 22.20 4.45 34.55
N GLU A 135 22.44 5.76 34.49
CA GLU A 135 23.67 6.31 33.94
C GLU A 135 24.91 5.87 34.75
N LYS A 136 24.79 5.84 36.08
CA LYS A 136 25.86 5.37 36.98
C LYS A 136 26.11 3.87 36.81
N ARG A 137 25.06 3.07 36.61
CA ARG A 137 25.18 1.61 36.41
C ARG A 137 25.84 1.27 35.07
N MET A 138 25.49 1.98 34.00
CA MET A 138 26.10 1.78 32.69
C MET A 138 27.60 2.10 32.71
N LYS A 139 27.99 3.21 33.36
CA LYS A 139 29.41 3.58 33.54
C LYS A 139 30.20 2.57 34.38
N SER A 140 29.58 1.94 35.38
CA SER A 140 30.29 1.03 36.29
C SER A 140 30.39 -0.42 35.79
N LYS A 141 29.42 -0.92 35.02
CA LYS A 141 29.34 -2.35 34.69
C LYS A 141 29.64 -2.73 33.22
N ARG A 142 29.94 -1.80 32.31
CA ARG A 142 30.12 -2.08 30.85
C ARG A 142 29.04 -3.01 30.27
N VAL A 143 27.80 -2.88 30.74
CA VAL A 143 26.69 -3.71 30.24
C VAL A 143 26.17 -3.04 28.97
N SER A 144 26.20 -3.78 27.86
CA SER A 144 25.39 -3.49 26.70
C SER A 144 23.93 -3.75 27.09
N VAL A 145 23.16 -2.68 27.25
CA VAL A 145 21.72 -2.75 27.50
C VAL A 145 21.03 -2.44 26.18
N VAL A 146 20.19 -3.36 25.72
CA VAL A 146 19.23 -3.06 24.65
C VAL A 146 18.06 -2.34 25.31
N PHE A 147 17.78 -1.13 24.84
CA PHE A 147 16.67 -0.33 25.34
C PHE A 147 15.43 -0.64 24.54
N ASP A 148 14.67 -1.62 25.02
CA ASP A 148 13.33 -1.88 24.50
C ASP A 148 12.31 -1.18 25.38
N ALA A 149 11.55 -0.27 24.79
CA ALA A 149 10.64 0.63 25.50
C ALA A 149 9.26 0.67 24.81
N PRO A 150 8.53 -0.46 24.79
CA PRO A 150 7.25 -0.55 24.09
C PRO A 150 6.24 0.48 24.59
N ASP A 151 6.29 0.83 25.88
CA ASP A 151 5.40 1.81 26.53
C ASP A 151 5.74 3.30 26.23
N MET A 152 6.76 3.58 25.42
CA MET A 152 7.17 4.96 25.12
C MET A 152 6.09 5.73 24.36
N SER A 153 5.53 6.77 24.97
CA SER A 153 4.39 7.52 24.43
C SER A 153 4.74 8.84 23.74
N TRP A 154 6.02 9.19 23.62
CA TRP A 154 6.45 10.48 23.05
C TRP A 154 6.06 10.65 21.57
N LEU A 155 6.28 9.62 20.75
CA LEU A 155 5.89 9.65 19.34
C LEU A 155 4.36 9.69 19.19
N ASP A 156 3.65 8.88 19.98
CA ASP A 156 2.19 8.84 20.00
C ASP A 156 1.58 10.23 20.29
N LYS A 157 2.16 10.96 21.25
CA LYS A 157 1.73 12.34 21.58
C LYS A 157 2.00 13.29 20.42
N ALA A 158 3.20 13.25 19.82
CA ALA A 158 3.52 14.08 18.66
C ALA A 158 2.55 13.86 17.47
N VAL A 159 2.17 12.60 17.23
CA VAL A 159 1.18 12.24 16.22
C VAL A 159 -0.23 12.71 16.59
N LYS A 160 -0.65 12.57 17.86
CA LYS A 160 -1.94 13.10 18.33
C LYS A 160 -2.07 14.61 18.18
N HIS A 161 -0.96 15.34 18.30
CA HIS A 161 -0.90 16.78 18.04
C HIS A 161 -0.77 17.14 16.55
N ASP A 162 -0.71 16.15 15.65
CA ASP A 162 -0.47 16.31 14.20
C ASP A 162 0.76 17.18 13.87
N ASN A 163 1.78 17.13 14.73
CA ASN A 163 2.97 17.97 14.58
C ASN A 163 4.06 17.24 13.80
N VAL A 164 3.99 17.35 12.47
CA VAL A 164 4.90 16.69 11.51
C VAL A 164 6.38 16.96 11.82
N ASN A 165 6.74 18.15 12.30
CA ASN A 165 8.13 18.48 12.64
C ASN A 165 8.63 17.69 13.86
N TYR A 166 7.77 17.48 14.86
CA TYR A 166 8.10 16.62 16.01
C TYR A 166 8.17 15.16 15.60
N ILE A 167 7.23 14.69 14.79
CA ILE A 167 7.27 13.32 14.25
C ILE A 167 8.61 13.10 13.52
N HIS A 168 9.01 14.05 12.67
CA HIS A 168 10.29 13.97 11.93
C HIS A 168 11.48 13.93 12.89
N LEU A 169 11.51 14.85 13.86
CA LEU A 169 12.55 14.92 14.89
C LEU A 169 12.67 13.62 15.71
N LEU A 170 11.55 13.01 16.08
CA LEU A 170 11.54 11.79 16.87
C LEU A 170 11.93 10.57 16.03
N CYS A 171 11.49 10.48 14.77
CA CYS A 171 11.87 9.39 13.89
C CYS A 171 13.37 9.43 13.54
N GLN A 172 13.95 10.62 13.34
CA GLN A 172 15.40 10.73 13.06
C GLN A 172 16.30 10.35 14.25
N THR A 173 15.77 10.29 15.48
CA THR A 173 16.51 9.84 16.68
C THR A 173 16.40 8.34 16.96
N GLN A 174 16.02 7.56 15.93
CA GLN A 174 15.93 6.10 15.94
C GLN A 174 14.95 5.55 17.00
N VAL A 175 13.68 5.51 16.63
CA VAL A 175 12.62 4.84 17.40
C VAL A 175 12.55 3.36 17.07
N GLY A 176 12.16 2.53 18.03
CA GLY A 176 11.88 1.11 17.80
C GLY A 176 10.69 0.90 16.86
N GLN A 177 10.69 -0.21 16.12
CA GLN A 177 9.67 -0.53 15.12
C GLN A 177 8.26 -0.56 15.71
N GLU A 178 8.06 -1.19 16.87
CA GLU A 178 6.74 -1.28 17.52
C GLU A 178 6.13 0.09 17.85
N ILE A 179 6.98 1.05 18.22
CA ILE A 179 6.57 2.43 18.51
C ILE A 179 6.20 3.14 17.21
N LEU A 180 6.98 2.91 16.14
CA LEU A 180 6.73 3.49 14.83
C LEU A 180 5.41 2.98 14.23
N ASP A 181 5.14 1.67 14.35
CA ASP A 181 3.90 1.03 13.88
C ASP A 181 2.69 1.51 14.69
N ARG A 182 2.81 1.60 16.02
CA ARG A 182 1.75 2.17 16.86
C ARG A 182 1.45 3.62 16.50
N ALA A 183 2.48 4.44 16.30
CA ALA A 183 2.35 5.83 15.87
C ALA A 183 1.67 5.93 14.49
N PHE A 184 1.97 5.00 13.58
CA PHE A 184 1.28 4.90 12.29
C PHE A 184 -0.21 4.60 12.47
N GLY A 185 -0.57 3.66 13.34
CA GLY A 185 -1.98 3.38 13.67
C GLY A 185 -2.74 4.61 14.16
N ILE A 186 -2.12 5.40 15.04
CA ILE A 186 -2.70 6.67 15.52
C ILE A 186 -2.87 7.68 14.38
N ALA A 187 -1.85 7.83 13.53
CA ALA A 187 -1.90 8.74 12.39
C ALA A 187 -3.02 8.36 11.40
N LEU A 188 -3.21 7.06 11.19
CA LEU A 188 -4.27 6.50 10.36
C LEU A 188 -5.66 6.75 10.95
N SER A 189 -5.85 6.53 12.25
CA SER A 189 -7.12 6.84 12.94
C SER A 189 -7.46 8.34 12.87
N ASN A 190 -6.45 9.21 12.92
CA ASN A 190 -6.62 10.66 12.78
C ASN A 190 -6.75 11.13 11.32
N SER A 191 -6.64 10.21 10.34
CA SER A 191 -6.65 10.52 8.90
C SER A 191 -5.59 11.55 8.47
N SER A 192 -4.45 11.64 9.18
CA SER A 192 -3.36 12.56 8.83
C SER A 192 -2.42 11.93 7.80
N LEU A 193 -2.70 12.18 6.52
CA LEU A 193 -1.87 11.67 5.42
C LEU A 193 -0.42 12.16 5.48
N ARG A 194 -0.19 13.37 6.03
CA ARG A 194 1.17 13.92 6.19
C ARG A 194 1.98 13.14 7.21
N ALA A 195 1.37 12.81 8.36
CA ALA A 195 1.99 11.98 9.39
C ALA A 195 2.21 10.55 8.87
N VAL A 196 1.18 9.96 8.23
CA VAL A 196 1.27 8.63 7.61
C VAL A 196 2.42 8.55 6.61
N LYS A 197 2.52 9.49 5.67
CA LYS A 197 3.61 9.53 4.68
C LYS A 197 4.98 9.58 5.34
N LEU A 198 5.12 10.41 6.38
CA LEU A 198 6.38 10.56 7.10
C LEU A 198 6.75 9.27 7.84
N LEU A 199 5.82 8.66 8.58
CA LEU A 199 6.04 7.42 9.31
C LEU A 199 6.40 6.26 8.35
N LEU A 200 5.70 6.14 7.21
CA LEU A 200 6.04 5.18 6.16
C LEU A 200 7.43 5.42 5.57
N SER A 201 7.86 6.67 5.39
CA SER A 201 9.21 6.98 4.91
C SER A 201 10.33 6.57 5.87
N PHE A 202 10.00 6.40 7.15
CA PHE A 202 10.89 5.86 8.18
C PHE A 202 10.74 4.34 8.38
N GLY A 203 9.88 3.66 7.60
CA GLY A 203 9.74 2.21 7.62
C GLY A 203 8.61 1.67 8.51
N ALA A 204 7.58 2.47 8.81
CA ALA A 204 6.41 1.96 9.53
C ALA A 204 5.73 0.80 8.76
N VAL A 205 5.33 -0.23 9.49
CA VAL A 205 4.60 -1.40 8.97
C VAL A 205 3.12 -1.23 9.26
N ALA A 206 2.32 -1.39 8.22
CA ALA A 206 0.88 -1.18 8.22
C ALA A 206 0.07 -2.50 8.28
N SER A 207 0.70 -3.67 8.14
CA SER A 207 0.01 -4.98 8.16
C SER A 207 -0.84 -5.23 9.42
N GLY A 208 -0.56 -4.55 10.53
CA GLY A 208 -1.35 -4.67 11.76
C GLY A 208 -2.68 -3.89 11.76
N PHE A 209 -2.98 -3.10 10.73
CA PHE A 209 -4.09 -2.13 10.73
C PHE A 209 -5.10 -2.37 9.59
N ASN A 210 -5.28 -3.62 9.19
CA ASN A 210 -6.06 -4.00 8.01
C ASN A 210 -7.51 -3.51 8.04
N ASP A 211 -8.16 -3.57 9.20
CA ASP A 211 -9.55 -3.13 9.34
C ASP A 211 -9.69 -1.63 9.05
N THR A 212 -8.82 -0.80 9.65
CA THR A 212 -8.84 0.65 9.42
C THR A 212 -8.44 1.00 7.98
N ILE A 213 -7.48 0.29 7.39
CA ILE A 213 -7.11 0.47 5.98
C ILE A 213 -8.28 0.12 5.07
N ASN A 214 -8.97 -0.99 5.35
CA ASN A 214 -10.15 -1.42 4.60
C ASN A 214 -11.30 -0.41 4.69
N GLU A 215 -11.52 0.20 5.86
CA GLU A 215 -12.48 1.31 6.01
C GLU A 215 -12.11 2.52 5.15
N GLN A 216 -10.82 2.86 5.07
CA GLN A 216 -10.34 3.96 4.23
C GLN A 216 -10.45 3.65 2.73
N ILE A 217 -10.18 2.40 2.33
CA ILE A 217 -10.38 1.91 0.95
C ILE A 217 -11.87 1.97 0.59
N LYS A 218 -12.75 1.53 1.51
CA LYS A 218 -14.21 1.65 1.35
C LYS A 218 -14.63 3.12 1.19
N GLY A 219 -13.99 4.02 1.93
CA GLY A 219 -14.12 5.48 1.77
C GLY A 219 -13.56 6.05 0.46
N ARG A 220 -13.02 5.21 -0.43
CA ARG A 220 -12.38 5.56 -1.71
C ARG A 220 -11.19 6.51 -1.54
N ASN A 221 -10.47 6.40 -0.42
CA ASN A 221 -9.26 7.18 -0.17
C ASN A 221 -8.06 6.65 -0.97
N LEU A 222 -8.03 6.96 -2.27
CA LEU A 222 -6.96 6.52 -3.17
C LEU A 222 -5.59 7.13 -2.81
N GLU A 223 -5.55 8.32 -2.22
CA GLU A 223 -4.31 8.96 -1.78
C GLU A 223 -3.58 8.12 -0.73
N LEU A 224 -4.32 7.53 0.22
CA LEU A 224 -3.75 6.58 1.18
C LEU A 224 -3.20 5.33 0.48
N VAL A 225 -3.94 4.77 -0.47
CA VAL A 225 -3.52 3.57 -1.22
C VAL A 225 -2.24 3.85 -2.01
N GLU A 226 -2.13 5.01 -2.66
CA GLU A 226 -0.91 5.45 -3.35
C GLU A 226 0.27 5.56 -2.37
N LEU A 227 0.06 6.11 -1.18
CA LEU A 227 1.10 6.20 -0.16
C LEU A 227 1.58 4.84 0.32
N LEU A 228 0.65 3.92 0.61
CA LEU A 228 0.97 2.55 1.05
C LEU A 228 1.72 1.77 -0.05
N LEU A 229 1.27 1.87 -1.30
CA LEU A 229 1.95 1.24 -2.43
C LEU A 229 3.33 1.86 -2.72
N SER A 230 3.52 3.14 -2.38
CA SER A 230 4.83 3.82 -2.45
C SER A 230 5.81 3.34 -1.37
N ALA A 231 5.33 2.69 -0.30
CA ALA A 231 6.15 2.04 0.73
C ALA A 231 5.99 0.51 0.65
N PRO A 232 6.69 -0.18 -0.27
CA PRO A 232 6.42 -1.59 -0.55
C PRO A 232 6.66 -2.53 0.64
N ASP A 233 7.49 -2.13 1.61
CA ASP A 233 7.78 -2.96 2.78
C ASP A 233 6.75 -2.76 3.91
N CYS A 234 5.79 -1.84 3.76
CA CYS A 234 4.82 -1.54 4.82
C CYS A 234 3.69 -2.57 4.91
N MET A 235 3.37 -3.27 3.82
CA MET A 235 2.31 -4.29 3.77
C MET A 235 2.77 -5.45 2.90
N ASP A 236 2.60 -6.66 3.43
CA ASP A 236 2.81 -7.90 2.69
C ASP A 236 1.66 -8.17 1.69
N ASP A 237 1.91 -9.12 0.78
CA ASP A 237 0.96 -9.47 -0.27
C ASP A 237 -0.30 -10.16 0.28
N GLU A 238 -0.24 -10.83 1.45
CA GLU A 238 -1.42 -11.45 2.07
C GLU A 238 -2.39 -10.41 2.61
N THR A 239 -1.85 -9.36 3.21
CA THR A 239 -2.56 -8.19 3.73
C THR A 239 -3.23 -7.42 2.58
N TRP A 240 -2.52 -7.18 1.47
CA TRP A 240 -3.12 -6.60 0.28
C TRP A 240 -4.20 -7.49 -0.34
N ARG A 241 -4.01 -8.82 -0.32
CA ARG A 241 -5.02 -9.77 -0.78
C ARG A 241 -6.28 -9.69 0.08
N GLY A 242 -6.14 -9.59 1.40
CA GLY A 242 -7.28 -9.36 2.30
C GLY A 242 -8.04 -8.06 2.00
N CYS A 243 -7.33 -6.98 1.64
CA CYS A 243 -7.98 -5.74 1.20
C CYS A 243 -8.74 -5.91 -0.13
N LEU A 244 -8.16 -6.64 -1.08
CA LEU A 244 -8.78 -6.95 -2.36
C LEU A 244 -10.01 -7.84 -2.19
N ASP A 245 -9.92 -8.90 -1.39
CA ASP A 245 -11.04 -9.79 -1.07
C ASP A 245 -12.18 -9.02 -0.42
N GLY A 246 -11.87 -8.08 0.49
CA GLY A 246 -12.85 -7.19 1.08
C GLY A 246 -13.57 -6.29 0.06
N GLU A 247 -12.86 -5.80 -0.97
CA GLU A 247 -13.45 -5.04 -2.07
C GLU A 247 -14.31 -5.92 -2.98
N LEU A 248 -13.89 -7.16 -3.27
CA LEU A 248 -14.68 -8.12 -4.03
C LEU A 248 -15.96 -8.50 -3.29
N SER A 249 -15.90 -8.78 -1.97
CA SER A 249 -17.09 -9.09 -1.17
C SER A 249 -18.10 -7.93 -1.13
N ARG A 250 -17.62 -6.67 -1.16
CA ARG A 250 -18.50 -5.50 -1.30
C ARG A 250 -19.19 -5.46 -2.67
N ALA A 251 -18.45 -5.78 -3.73
CA ALA A 251 -19.01 -5.89 -5.07
C ALA A 251 -20.08 -7.00 -5.17
N GLU A 252 -19.85 -8.15 -4.53
CA GLU A 252 -20.85 -9.23 -4.43
C GLU A 252 -22.11 -8.80 -3.66
N ALA A 253 -21.97 -7.92 -2.67
CA ALA A 253 -23.08 -7.34 -1.93
C ALA A 253 -23.85 -6.25 -2.70
N GLY A 254 -23.43 -5.92 -3.94
CA GLY A 254 -24.09 -4.96 -4.82
C GLY A 254 -23.46 -3.56 -4.84
N GLU A 255 -22.32 -3.35 -4.17
CA GLU A 255 -21.54 -2.12 -4.35
C GLU A 255 -20.77 -2.15 -5.69
N THR A 256 -20.38 -1.00 -6.22
CA THR A 256 -19.59 -0.95 -7.46
C THR A 256 -18.11 -1.18 -7.17
N LEU A 257 -17.51 -2.15 -7.86
CA LEU A 257 -16.07 -2.45 -7.81
C LEU A 257 -15.25 -1.21 -8.18
N SER A 258 -14.28 -0.84 -7.34
CA SER A 258 -13.42 0.31 -7.59
C SER A 258 -12.33 0.00 -8.61
N ILE A 259 -12.60 0.31 -9.88
CA ILE A 259 -11.65 0.17 -11.00
C ILE A 259 -10.33 0.90 -10.74
N SER A 260 -10.38 2.11 -10.17
CA SER A 260 -9.18 2.89 -9.85
C SER A 260 -8.31 2.21 -8.80
N PHE A 261 -8.93 1.62 -7.77
CA PHE A 261 -8.21 0.86 -6.75
C PHE A 261 -7.55 -0.38 -7.35
N LEU A 262 -8.30 -1.18 -8.11
CA LEU A 262 -7.81 -2.39 -8.75
C LEU A 262 -6.64 -2.09 -9.72
N LEU A 263 -6.80 -1.07 -10.56
CA LEU A 263 -5.77 -0.63 -11.50
C LEU A 263 -4.49 -0.18 -10.78
N LEU A 264 -4.64 0.63 -9.73
CA LEU A 264 -3.51 1.13 -8.96
C LEU A 264 -2.79 0.00 -8.21
N LEU A 265 -3.55 -0.92 -7.59
CA LEU A 265 -3.01 -2.06 -6.86
C LEU A 265 -2.24 -3.00 -7.78
N LEU A 266 -2.87 -3.53 -8.83
CA LEU A 266 -2.26 -4.54 -9.69
C LEU A 266 -1.10 -3.99 -10.53
N SER A 267 -1.11 -2.69 -10.86
CA SER A 267 0.02 -2.06 -11.54
C SER A 267 1.29 -1.97 -10.71
N ASN A 268 1.17 -1.92 -9.38
CA ASN A 268 2.30 -1.88 -8.45
C ASN A 268 2.56 -3.25 -7.78
N ARG A 269 1.57 -4.14 -7.74
CA ARG A 269 1.63 -5.50 -7.17
C ARG A 269 1.04 -6.56 -8.11
N PRO A 270 1.71 -6.88 -9.24
CA PRO A 270 1.24 -7.92 -10.17
C PRO A 270 1.14 -9.32 -9.54
N SER A 271 1.85 -9.59 -8.44
CA SER A 271 1.81 -10.85 -7.70
C SER A 271 0.44 -11.17 -7.08
N LEU A 272 -0.44 -10.17 -6.97
CA LEU A 272 -1.80 -10.33 -6.44
C LEU A 272 -2.80 -10.85 -7.48
N VAL A 273 -2.42 -10.87 -8.76
CA VAL A 273 -3.25 -11.47 -9.82
C VAL A 273 -3.45 -12.96 -9.52
N SER A 274 -4.70 -13.42 -9.60
CA SER A 274 -5.06 -14.81 -9.32
C SER A 274 -6.27 -15.26 -10.15
N ASP A 275 -6.43 -16.58 -10.28
CA ASP A 275 -7.61 -17.22 -10.85
C ASP A 275 -8.92 -16.73 -10.23
N ALA A 276 -8.94 -16.62 -8.89
CA ALA A 276 -10.12 -16.16 -8.17
C ALA A 276 -10.51 -14.73 -8.56
N LEU A 277 -9.52 -13.85 -8.70
CA LEU A 277 -9.74 -12.46 -9.11
C LEU A 277 -10.28 -12.36 -10.54
N LEU A 278 -9.76 -13.16 -11.47
CA LEU A 278 -10.28 -13.23 -12.85
C LEU A 278 -11.73 -13.73 -12.87
N HIS A 279 -12.04 -14.78 -12.12
CA HIS A 279 -13.39 -15.31 -12.01
C HIS A 279 -14.36 -14.29 -11.42
N SER A 280 -13.98 -13.59 -10.36
CA SER A 280 -14.83 -12.55 -9.77
C SER A 280 -15.08 -11.42 -10.77
N ALA A 281 -14.06 -10.93 -11.48
CA ALA A 281 -14.22 -9.89 -12.50
C ALA A 281 -15.18 -10.32 -13.63
N LEU A 282 -15.04 -11.55 -14.13
CA LEU A 282 -15.92 -12.11 -15.16
C LEU A 282 -17.35 -12.34 -14.66
N ARG A 283 -17.52 -12.79 -13.41
CA ARG A 283 -18.83 -12.98 -12.78
C ARG A 283 -19.57 -11.66 -12.58
N PHE A 284 -18.86 -10.57 -12.29
CA PHE A 284 -19.45 -9.23 -12.27
C PHE A 284 -19.71 -8.66 -13.66
N HIS A 285 -19.29 -9.36 -14.71
CA HIS A 285 -19.30 -8.91 -16.10
C HIS A 285 -18.57 -7.57 -16.29
N ASP A 286 -17.57 -7.30 -15.45
CA ASP A 286 -16.83 -6.05 -15.48
C ASP A 286 -15.67 -6.17 -16.46
N VAL A 287 -15.89 -5.59 -17.64
CA VAL A 287 -14.94 -5.61 -18.75
C VAL A 287 -13.64 -4.88 -18.37
N GLN A 288 -13.73 -3.79 -17.61
CA GLN A 288 -12.56 -3.03 -17.18
C GLN A 288 -11.74 -3.81 -16.16
N ALA A 289 -12.39 -4.40 -15.15
CA ALA A 289 -11.70 -5.23 -14.17
C ALA A 289 -11.03 -6.44 -14.83
N THR A 290 -11.73 -7.12 -15.75
CA THR A 290 -11.19 -8.27 -16.50
C THR A 290 -9.95 -7.85 -17.31
N ALA A 291 -10.01 -6.72 -18.01
CA ALA A 291 -8.87 -6.19 -18.75
C ALA A 291 -7.69 -5.87 -17.83
N ILE A 292 -7.91 -5.29 -16.66
CA ILE A 292 -6.83 -4.99 -15.69
C ILE A 292 -6.16 -6.28 -15.21
N VAL A 293 -6.95 -7.28 -14.82
CA VAL A 293 -6.44 -8.57 -14.33
C VAL A 293 -5.58 -9.26 -15.39
N LEU A 294 -6.05 -9.31 -16.64
CA LEU A 294 -5.31 -9.90 -17.75
C LEU A 294 -4.09 -9.06 -18.17
N ALA A 295 -4.17 -7.73 -18.06
CA ALA A 295 -3.10 -6.81 -18.43
C ALA A 295 -1.89 -6.87 -17.49
N TYR A 296 -2.10 -7.19 -16.21
CA TYR A 296 -1.05 -7.28 -15.20
C TYR A 296 -0.71 -8.73 -14.78
N ALA A 297 -1.31 -9.73 -15.44
CA ALA A 297 -0.88 -11.11 -15.31
C ALA A 297 0.57 -11.27 -15.81
N THR A 298 1.44 -11.85 -14.98
CA THR A 298 2.86 -12.06 -15.31
C THR A 298 3.05 -13.10 -16.43
N SER A 299 2.15 -14.06 -16.53
CA SER A 299 2.00 -15.00 -17.65
C SER A 299 0.53 -15.38 -17.80
N SER A 300 0.10 -15.72 -19.01
CA SER A 300 -1.21 -16.33 -19.26
C SER A 300 -1.31 -17.75 -18.71
N ASP A 301 -0.17 -18.38 -18.44
CA ASP A 301 -0.09 -19.74 -17.88
C ASP A 301 -0.82 -19.86 -16.53
N ILE A 302 -0.89 -18.75 -15.78
CA ILE A 302 -1.55 -18.72 -14.46
C ILE A 302 -3.03 -19.04 -14.55
N PHE A 303 -3.67 -18.82 -15.71
CA PHE A 303 -5.10 -19.03 -15.94
C PHE A 303 -5.43 -20.28 -16.76
N LEU A 304 -4.45 -21.12 -17.11
CA LEU A 304 -4.70 -22.28 -17.98
C LEU A 304 -5.67 -23.28 -17.36
N ASN A 305 -5.67 -23.43 -16.04
CA ASN A 305 -6.57 -24.33 -15.32
C ASN A 305 -8.02 -23.81 -15.26
N THR A 306 -8.21 -22.51 -15.49
CA THR A 306 -9.48 -21.79 -15.30
C THR A 306 -10.08 -21.28 -16.60
N ARG A 307 -9.37 -21.41 -17.73
CA ARG A 307 -9.78 -20.91 -19.05
C ARG A 307 -11.20 -21.34 -19.50
N HIS A 308 -11.60 -22.60 -19.23
CA HIS A 308 -12.94 -23.07 -19.57
C HIS A 308 -14.02 -22.35 -18.75
N GLN A 309 -13.81 -22.26 -17.44
CA GLN A 309 -14.72 -21.57 -16.53
C GLN A 309 -14.79 -20.06 -16.85
N ALA A 310 -13.66 -19.45 -17.23
CA ALA A 310 -13.62 -18.07 -17.67
C ALA A 310 -14.49 -17.83 -18.92
N CYS A 311 -14.42 -18.74 -19.90
CA CYS A 311 -15.26 -18.67 -21.11
C CYS A 311 -16.75 -18.90 -20.81
N GLU A 312 -17.09 -19.79 -19.88
CA GLU A 312 -18.47 -19.99 -19.43
C GLU A 312 -19.03 -18.72 -18.77
N LEU A 313 -18.28 -18.13 -17.83
CA LEU A 313 -18.66 -16.87 -17.18
C LEU A 313 -18.81 -15.70 -18.17
N ALA A 314 -17.94 -15.62 -19.19
CA ALA A 314 -18.07 -14.63 -20.26
C ALA A 314 -19.35 -14.86 -21.10
N SER A 315 -19.73 -16.11 -21.35
CA SER A 315 -20.95 -16.47 -22.11
C SER A 315 -22.24 -16.08 -21.38
N GLU A 316 -22.20 -16.03 -20.04
CA GLU A 316 -23.31 -15.62 -19.18
C GLU A 316 -23.56 -14.11 -19.19
N CYS A 317 -22.64 -13.30 -19.74
CA CYS A 317 -22.78 -11.85 -19.80
C CYS A 317 -24.03 -11.47 -20.65
N PRO A 318 -24.97 -10.67 -20.09
CA PRO A 318 -26.23 -10.36 -20.76
C PRO A 318 -26.10 -9.31 -21.86
N ASP A 319 -25.09 -8.44 -21.80
CA ASP A 319 -24.84 -7.41 -22.82
C ASP A 319 -23.95 -7.97 -23.92
N ASP A 320 -24.41 -7.90 -25.17
CA ASP A 320 -23.72 -8.46 -26.33
C ASP A 320 -22.37 -7.77 -26.62
N ASN A 321 -22.27 -6.46 -26.36
CA ASN A 321 -21.03 -5.72 -26.61
C ASN A 321 -19.99 -6.03 -25.54
N ASP A 322 -20.39 -6.00 -24.27
CA ASP A 322 -19.49 -6.35 -23.16
C ASP A 322 -19.01 -7.80 -23.31
N ARG A 323 -19.93 -8.72 -23.64
CA ARG A 323 -19.60 -10.12 -23.93
C ARG A 323 -18.59 -10.27 -25.06
N LEU A 324 -18.76 -9.53 -26.17
CA LEU A 324 -17.78 -9.50 -27.26
C LEU A 324 -16.41 -9.01 -26.79
N ILE A 325 -16.36 -7.94 -25.96
CA ILE A 325 -15.09 -7.41 -25.45
C ILE A 325 -14.45 -8.41 -24.49
N LEU A 326 -15.20 -9.06 -23.60
CA LEU A 326 -14.70 -10.11 -22.71
C LEU A 326 -14.06 -11.24 -23.51
N PHE A 327 -14.74 -11.76 -24.54
CA PHE A 327 -14.17 -12.80 -25.40
C PHE A 327 -12.93 -12.35 -26.15
N LYS A 328 -12.88 -11.08 -26.56
CA LYS A 328 -11.70 -10.51 -27.19
C LYS A 328 -10.52 -10.44 -26.23
N LEU A 329 -10.74 -9.96 -25.00
CA LEU A 329 -9.71 -9.92 -23.96
C LEU A 329 -9.18 -11.33 -23.61
N LEU A 330 -10.07 -12.32 -23.50
CA LEU A 330 -9.72 -13.72 -23.27
C LEU A 330 -8.93 -14.31 -24.45
N SER A 331 -9.38 -14.05 -25.68
CA SER A 331 -8.71 -14.53 -26.90
C SER A 331 -7.32 -13.90 -27.06
N ASP A 332 -7.18 -12.60 -26.82
CA ASP A 332 -5.90 -11.88 -26.88
C ASP A 332 -4.94 -12.29 -25.75
N SER A 333 -5.44 -13.03 -24.76
CA SER A 333 -4.66 -13.62 -23.67
C SER A 333 -4.49 -15.14 -23.82
N ASP A 334 -4.80 -15.72 -24.99
CA ASP A 334 -4.70 -17.15 -25.29
C ASP A 334 -5.53 -18.05 -24.34
N LEU A 335 -6.65 -17.53 -23.81
CA LEU A 335 -7.54 -18.25 -22.89
C LEU A 335 -8.77 -18.86 -23.57
N VAL A 336 -8.97 -18.60 -24.87
CA VAL A 336 -10.05 -19.23 -25.63
C VAL A 336 -9.53 -20.51 -26.27
N GLU A 337 -10.09 -21.64 -25.87
CA GLU A 337 -9.83 -22.95 -26.47
C GLU A 337 -11.15 -23.63 -26.81
N ASP A 338 -11.15 -24.47 -27.84
CA ASP A 338 -12.30 -25.28 -28.20
C ASP A 338 -12.81 -26.14 -27.04
N SER A 339 -14.07 -25.88 -26.64
CA SER A 339 -14.77 -26.59 -25.57
C SER A 339 -16.23 -26.81 -25.95
N PRO A 340 -16.92 -27.81 -25.37
CA PRO A 340 -18.34 -28.04 -25.63
C PRO A 340 -19.18 -26.77 -25.40
N SER A 341 -18.95 -26.05 -24.30
CA SER A 341 -19.65 -24.82 -23.93
C SER A 341 -19.48 -23.72 -24.99
N LEU A 342 -18.26 -23.54 -25.52
CA LEU A 342 -18.00 -22.55 -26.58
C LEU A 342 -18.55 -22.95 -27.94
N ARG A 343 -18.61 -24.24 -28.26
CA ARG A 343 -19.28 -24.71 -29.49
C ARG A 343 -20.78 -24.46 -29.43
N GLU A 344 -21.39 -24.63 -28.26
CA GLU A 344 -22.81 -24.28 -28.04
C GLU A 344 -23.03 -22.77 -28.16
N GLU A 345 -22.15 -21.96 -27.57
CA GLU A 345 -22.19 -20.50 -27.68
C GLU A 345 -22.03 -20.06 -29.15
N LEU A 346 -21.11 -20.64 -29.90
CA LEU A 346 -20.94 -20.38 -31.33
C LEU A 346 -22.22 -20.67 -32.13
N VAL A 347 -22.92 -21.78 -31.83
CA VAL A 347 -24.21 -22.10 -32.47
C VAL A 347 -25.27 -21.06 -32.12
N LYS A 348 -25.34 -20.63 -30.85
CA LYS A 348 -26.25 -19.60 -30.37
C LYS A 348 -25.98 -18.25 -31.07
N ASP A 349 -24.73 -17.82 -31.16
CA ASP A 349 -24.35 -16.56 -31.82
C ASP A 349 -24.53 -16.61 -33.34
N THR A 350 -24.40 -17.81 -33.94
CA THR A 350 -24.75 -18.02 -35.35
C THR A 350 -26.26 -17.83 -35.55
N ARG A 351 -27.10 -18.34 -34.63
CA ARG A 351 -28.56 -18.18 -34.68
C ARG A 351 -29.02 -16.74 -34.52
N THR A 352 -28.40 -16.00 -33.60
CA THR A 352 -28.70 -14.58 -33.36
C THR A 352 -28.01 -13.65 -34.36
N ARG A 353 -27.20 -14.21 -35.28
CA ARG A 353 -26.38 -13.47 -36.25
C ARG A 353 -25.43 -12.46 -35.60
N HIS A 354 -24.84 -12.80 -34.46
CA HIS A 354 -23.81 -11.99 -33.82
C HIS A 354 -22.44 -12.15 -34.51
N ILE A 355 -22.35 -11.64 -35.75
CA ILE A 355 -21.21 -11.84 -36.67
C ILE A 355 -19.83 -11.57 -36.05
N PRO A 356 -19.59 -10.49 -35.27
CA PRO A 356 -18.27 -10.23 -34.69
C PRO A 356 -17.78 -11.34 -33.76
N LEU A 357 -18.69 -11.88 -32.94
CA LEU A 357 -18.36 -12.93 -31.97
C LEU A 357 -18.16 -14.28 -32.65
N VAL A 358 -18.98 -14.61 -33.67
CA VAL A 358 -18.76 -15.78 -34.51
C VAL A 358 -17.37 -15.74 -35.15
N LYS A 359 -16.97 -14.61 -35.75
CA LYS A 359 -15.63 -14.44 -36.35
C LYS A 359 -14.53 -14.67 -35.33
N LEU A 360 -14.67 -14.11 -34.13
CA LEU A 360 -13.69 -14.22 -33.05
C LEU A 360 -13.52 -15.67 -32.59
N LEU A 361 -14.61 -16.37 -32.27
CA LEU A 361 -14.56 -17.77 -31.80
C LEU A 361 -13.99 -18.71 -32.88
N VAL A 362 -14.34 -18.50 -34.15
CA VAL A 362 -13.77 -19.26 -35.28
C VAL A 362 -12.26 -19.03 -35.43
N GLN A 363 -11.80 -17.78 -35.27
CA GLN A 363 -10.38 -17.42 -35.33
C GLN A 363 -9.60 -18.01 -34.15
N ALA A 364 -10.21 -18.07 -32.97
CA ALA A 364 -9.66 -18.72 -31.78
C ALA A 364 -9.64 -20.26 -31.89
N GLY A 365 -10.22 -20.83 -32.95
CA GLY A 365 -10.15 -22.27 -33.25
C GLY A 365 -11.26 -23.11 -32.62
N VAL A 366 -12.38 -22.51 -32.20
CA VAL A 366 -13.56 -23.24 -31.72
C VAL A 366 -14.18 -24.07 -32.85
N GLY A 367 -14.59 -25.30 -32.54
CA GLY A 367 -15.16 -26.25 -33.50
C GLY A 367 -16.46 -25.76 -34.15
N VAL A 368 -16.51 -25.73 -35.47
CA VAL A 368 -17.58 -25.06 -36.25
C VAL A 368 -18.70 -25.97 -36.77
N ASP A 369 -18.57 -27.30 -36.62
CA ASP A 369 -19.43 -28.28 -37.32
C ASP A 369 -20.94 -28.07 -37.12
N ALA A 370 -21.35 -27.84 -35.87
CA ALA A 370 -22.76 -27.66 -35.53
C ALA A 370 -23.31 -26.32 -36.04
N ALA A 371 -22.54 -25.25 -35.90
CA ALA A 371 -22.88 -23.91 -36.37
C ALA A 371 -22.98 -23.88 -37.91
N LEU A 372 -22.04 -24.54 -38.60
CA LEU A 372 -22.02 -24.62 -40.06
C LEU A 372 -23.25 -25.38 -40.60
N LYS A 373 -23.62 -26.49 -39.98
CA LYS A 373 -24.86 -27.23 -40.34
C LYS A 373 -26.10 -26.35 -40.22
N TRP A 374 -26.17 -25.54 -39.16
CA TRP A 374 -27.28 -24.61 -38.98
C TRP A 374 -27.28 -23.51 -40.05
N ALA A 375 -26.14 -22.85 -40.30
CA ALA A 375 -26.04 -21.79 -41.31
C ALA A 375 -26.40 -22.29 -42.73
N ILE A 376 -26.00 -23.52 -43.08
CA ILE A 376 -26.41 -24.17 -44.34
C ILE A 376 -27.92 -24.37 -44.40
N SER A 377 -28.55 -24.81 -43.30
CA SER A 377 -30.01 -25.02 -43.25
C SER A 377 -30.80 -23.73 -43.43
N CYS A 378 -30.23 -22.60 -43.01
CA CYS A 378 -30.83 -21.28 -43.16
C CYS A 378 -30.39 -20.54 -44.45
N VAL A 379 -29.51 -21.13 -45.26
CA VAL A 379 -28.93 -20.53 -46.48
C VAL A 379 -28.24 -19.19 -46.18
N ASP A 380 -27.56 -19.11 -45.04
CA ASP A 380 -26.90 -17.89 -44.57
C ASP A 380 -25.48 -17.78 -45.14
N ILE A 381 -25.36 -17.23 -46.34
CA ILE A 381 -24.10 -17.24 -47.13
C ILE A 381 -22.94 -16.61 -46.36
N GLU A 382 -23.18 -15.46 -45.71
CA GLU A 382 -22.16 -14.74 -44.95
C GLU A 382 -21.62 -15.59 -43.79
N LEU A 383 -22.51 -16.21 -43.00
CA LEU A 383 -22.11 -17.07 -41.90
C LEU A 383 -21.40 -18.35 -42.38
N ILE A 384 -21.84 -18.91 -43.51
CA ILE A 384 -21.17 -20.06 -44.13
C ILE A 384 -19.73 -19.72 -44.51
N GLU A 385 -19.48 -18.56 -45.11
CA GLU A 385 -18.13 -18.12 -45.48
C GLU A 385 -17.24 -17.93 -44.25
N ILE A 386 -17.76 -17.30 -43.20
CA ILE A 386 -17.04 -17.11 -41.94
C ILE A 386 -16.68 -18.46 -41.31
N LEU A 387 -17.65 -19.37 -41.16
CA LEU A 387 -17.44 -20.66 -40.51
C LEU A 387 -16.49 -21.58 -41.31
N LYS A 388 -16.49 -21.47 -42.65
CA LYS A 388 -15.54 -22.20 -43.51
C LYS A 388 -14.10 -21.73 -43.36
N SER A 389 -13.87 -20.50 -42.88
CA SER A 389 -12.51 -19.97 -42.68
C SER A 389 -11.82 -20.52 -41.42
N GLY A 390 -12.53 -21.27 -40.57
CA GLY A 390 -11.99 -21.91 -39.37
C GLY A 390 -10.96 -23.00 -39.67
N LYS A 391 -9.88 -23.06 -38.87
CA LYS A 391 -8.70 -23.91 -39.12
C LYS A 391 -8.90 -25.41 -38.81
N GLN A 392 -10.02 -25.83 -38.23
CA GLN A 392 -10.24 -27.22 -37.81
C GLN A 392 -11.40 -27.88 -38.57
N PHE A 393 -11.11 -28.46 -39.74
CA PHE A 393 -11.99 -29.48 -40.34
C PHE A 393 -11.52 -30.87 -39.88
N SER A 394 -12.04 -31.33 -38.74
CA SER A 394 -11.78 -32.68 -38.22
C SER A 394 -13.02 -33.58 -38.35
N SER A 395 -13.58 -33.75 -39.55
CA SER A 395 -14.66 -34.72 -39.85
C SER A 395 -15.01 -34.75 -41.36
N PRO A 396 -15.46 -35.90 -41.93
CA PRO A 396 -15.64 -36.10 -43.38
C PRO A 396 -16.82 -35.35 -44.02
N THR A 397 -17.43 -34.39 -43.32
CA THR A 397 -18.45 -33.47 -43.87
C THR A 397 -17.91 -32.48 -44.90
N GLY A 398 -16.58 -32.32 -45.02
CA GLY A 398 -15.94 -31.56 -46.09
C GLY A 398 -16.33 -32.01 -47.52
N SER A 399 -16.80 -33.26 -47.66
CA SER A 399 -17.25 -33.80 -48.96
C SER A 399 -18.63 -33.28 -49.42
N LEU A 400 -19.48 -32.75 -48.54
CA LEU A 400 -20.80 -32.24 -48.93
C LEU A 400 -20.73 -30.80 -49.46
N VAL A 401 -19.76 -30.01 -48.98
CA VAL A 401 -19.57 -28.62 -49.40
C VAL A 401 -18.92 -28.54 -50.79
N ALA A 402 -18.01 -29.47 -51.13
CA ALA A 402 -17.42 -29.54 -52.47
C ALA A 402 -18.49 -29.71 -53.58
N ARG A 403 -19.60 -30.40 -53.27
CA ARG A 403 -20.69 -30.65 -54.23
C ARG A 403 -21.65 -29.47 -54.42
N VAL A 404 -21.63 -28.46 -53.55
CA VAL A 404 -22.47 -27.25 -53.72
C VAL A 404 -21.75 -26.20 -54.56
N SER A 405 -20.41 -26.10 -54.47
CA SER A 405 -19.63 -25.19 -55.34
C SER A 405 -19.56 -25.66 -56.80
N GLU A 406 -19.68 -26.96 -57.09
CA GLU A 406 -19.70 -27.47 -58.48
C GLU A 406 -21.06 -27.36 -59.19
N ARG A 407 -22.12 -26.91 -58.50
CA ARG A 407 -23.46 -26.74 -59.11
C ARG A 407 -23.85 -25.30 -59.42
N SER A 408 -22.94 -24.35 -59.18
CA SER A 408 -23.17 -22.91 -59.42
C SER A 408 -22.12 -22.28 -60.35
N GLY A 409 -21.40 -23.10 -61.11
CA GLY A 409 -20.47 -22.66 -62.17
C GLY A 409 -21.10 -22.80 -63.55
#